data_AF-G6C2H3-F1
#
_entry.id   AF-G6C2H3-F1
#
_cell.length_a   1.000
_cell.length_b   1.000
_cell.length_c   1.000
_cell.angle_alpha   90.00
_cell.angle_beta   90.00
_cell.angle_gamma   90.00
#
_symmetry.space_group_name_H-M   'P 1'
#
loop_
_entity.id
_entity.type
_entity.pdbx_description
1 polymer ?
#
loop_
_entity_poly.entity_id
_entity_poly.type
_entity_poly.pdbx_seq_one_letter_code
_entity_poly.pdbx_strand_id
1 'polypeptide(L)'
;MKGTRVNPTTLSPMEMNNMSSMMGMMSSIQKIGKGKRKYTIQLDKNDKKLLVRFINEAKKQFSDTASNSQYAGVYNFLNYITDVASKKESTEIKMSYEEQDFVKRMLQDSVRGMEKMQFFWYQFIRKFTVKTLAKQYRELLKKF
;
A
#
# COMPACT_ATOMS: atom_id res chain seq x y z
N MET A 1 8.38 -18.63 24.85
CA MET A 1 7.97 -17.20 24.99
C MET A 1 6.74 -17.15 25.87
N LYS A 2 6.81 -16.52 27.05
CA LYS A 2 5.63 -16.29 27.91
C LYS A 2 4.72 -15.29 27.22
N GLY A 3 3.50 -15.71 26.88
CA GLY A 3 2.51 -14.84 26.25
C GLY A 3 2.16 -13.68 27.17
N THR A 4 2.50 -12.47 26.74
CA THR A 4 2.11 -11.23 27.43
C THR A 4 0.59 -11.12 27.35
N ARG A 5 -0.11 -11.53 28.40
CA ARG A 5 -1.55 -11.30 28.54
C ARG A 5 -1.74 -9.82 28.85
N VAL A 6 -2.03 -9.03 27.81
CA VAL A 6 -2.35 -7.61 27.94
C VAL A 6 -3.75 -7.51 28.56
N ASN A 7 -3.89 -6.74 29.64
CA ASN A 7 -5.14 -6.59 30.38
C ASN A 7 -6.09 -5.64 29.61
N PRO A 8 -7.29 -6.09 29.16
CA PRO A 8 -8.18 -5.28 28.32
C PRO A 8 -8.88 -4.14 29.08
N THR A 9 -8.81 -4.10 30.41
CA THR A 9 -9.52 -3.09 31.22
C THR A 9 -8.75 -1.77 31.40
N THR A 10 -7.51 -1.68 30.91
CA THR A 10 -6.66 -0.48 31.07
C THR A 10 -6.37 0.24 29.75
N LEU A 11 -6.97 -0.19 28.64
CA LEU A 11 -6.74 0.41 27.32
C LEU A 11 -7.82 1.47 27.04
N SER A 12 -7.39 2.69 26.72
CA SER A 12 -8.29 3.74 26.28
C SER A 12 -9.01 3.30 24.99
N PRO A 13 -10.30 3.66 24.78
CA PRO A 13 -11.02 3.37 23.53
C PRO A 13 -10.25 3.79 22.27
N MET A 14 -9.45 4.86 22.36
CA MET A 14 -8.59 5.33 21.27
C MET A 14 -7.39 4.41 21.02
N GLU A 15 -6.78 3.89 22.09
CA GLU A 15 -5.69 2.90 22.01
C GLU A 15 -6.19 1.56 21.49
N MET A 16 -7.41 1.16 21.89
CA MET A 16 -8.05 -0.05 21.42
C MET A 16 -8.45 0.05 19.93
N ASN A 17 -8.88 1.23 19.46
CA ASN A 17 -9.21 1.46 18.05
C ASN A 17 -7.95 1.52 17.15
N ASN A 18 -6.88 2.15 17.66
CA ASN A 18 -5.57 2.14 17.01
C ASN A 18 -4.95 0.73 17.00
N MET A 19 -5.09 -0.02 18.09
CA MET A 19 -4.62 -1.41 18.19
C MET A 19 -5.43 -2.36 17.31
N SER A 20 -6.77 -2.21 17.25
CA SER A 20 -7.64 -3.02 16.39
C SER A 20 -7.38 -2.76 14.90
N SER A 21 -7.13 -1.50 14.52
CA SER A 21 -6.76 -1.15 13.14
C SER A 21 -5.37 -1.66 12.77
N MET A 22 -4.40 -1.60 13.68
CA MET A 22 -3.08 -2.24 13.49
C MET A 22 -3.17 -3.77 13.42
N MET A 23 -4.02 -4.40 14.23
CA MET A 23 -4.22 -5.86 14.22
C MET A 23 -4.94 -6.35 12.97
N GLY A 24 -5.93 -5.60 12.49
CA GLY A 24 -6.59 -5.83 11.20
C GLY A 24 -5.61 -5.74 10.02
N MET A 25 -4.75 -4.72 10.02
CA MET A 25 -3.67 -4.61 9.02
C MET A 25 -2.65 -5.74 9.12
N MET A 26 -2.26 -6.16 10.33
CA MET A 26 -1.35 -7.29 10.52
C MET A 26 -1.95 -8.60 10.00
N SER A 27 -3.25 -8.83 10.20
CA SER A 27 -3.96 -9.99 9.64
C SER A 27 -3.97 -9.99 8.11
N SER A 28 -4.26 -8.85 7.48
CA SER A 28 -4.20 -8.71 6.01
C SER A 28 -2.79 -8.92 5.48
N ILE A 29 -1.77 -8.33 6.11
CA ILE A 29 -0.35 -8.49 5.74
C ILE A 29 0.07 -9.96 5.75
N GLN A 30 -0.37 -10.75 6.73
CA GLN A 30 -0.05 -12.17 6.82
C GLN A 30 -0.72 -13.03 5.73
N LYS A 31 -1.79 -12.53 5.10
CA LYS A 31 -2.51 -13.19 4.00
C LYS A 31 -1.94 -12.85 2.62
N ILE A 32 -1.15 -11.79 2.49
CA ILE A 32 -0.48 -11.40 1.25
C ILE A 32 0.45 -12.51 0.76
N GLY A 33 0.37 -12.85 -0.53
CA GLY A 33 1.15 -13.91 -1.16
C GLY A 33 0.65 -15.34 -0.91
N LYS A 34 -0.40 -15.55 -0.10
CA LYS A 34 -1.00 -16.87 0.17
C LYS A 34 -2.32 -17.12 -0.59
N GLY A 35 -2.95 -16.06 -1.10
CA GLY A 35 -4.21 -16.13 -1.84
C GLY A 35 -4.02 -16.53 -3.31
N LYS A 36 -5.03 -17.20 -3.89
CA LYS A 36 -5.08 -17.44 -5.34
C LYS A 36 -5.36 -16.12 -6.07
N ARG A 37 -4.53 -15.78 -7.06
CA ARG A 37 -4.68 -14.56 -7.89
C ARG A 37 -5.75 -14.77 -8.95
N LYS A 38 -6.96 -14.28 -8.67
CA LYS A 38 -8.15 -14.47 -9.52
C LYS A 38 -8.70 -13.15 -10.11
N TYR A 39 -8.37 -12.02 -9.48
CA TYR A 39 -8.83 -10.72 -9.94
C TYR A 39 -7.83 -10.17 -10.95
N THR A 40 -8.33 -9.69 -12.08
CA THR A 40 -7.52 -9.10 -13.15
C THR A 40 -7.74 -7.60 -13.17
N ILE A 41 -6.66 -6.84 -13.06
CA ILE A 41 -6.66 -5.39 -13.19
C ILE A 41 -6.03 -5.03 -14.53
N GLN A 42 -6.77 -4.25 -15.32
CA GLN A 42 -6.31 -3.73 -16.60
C GLN A 42 -5.68 -2.35 -16.37
N LEU A 43 -4.38 -2.22 -16.64
CA LEU A 43 -3.64 -0.97 -16.51
C LEU A 43 -3.06 -0.57 -17.87
N ASP A 44 -3.19 0.71 -18.21
CA ASP A 44 -2.54 1.28 -19.38
C ASP A 44 -1.03 1.49 -19.12
N LYS A 45 -0.30 1.96 -20.14
CA LYS A 45 1.16 2.15 -20.03
C LYS A 45 1.55 3.21 -18.98
N ASN A 46 0.71 4.21 -18.76
CA ASN A 46 1.00 5.32 -17.85
C ASN A 46 0.71 4.91 -16.41
N ASP A 47 -0.42 4.25 -16.19
CA ASP A 47 -0.86 3.67 -14.92
C ASP A 47 0.16 2.65 -14.42
N LYS A 48 0.69 1.80 -15.30
CA LYS A 48 1.79 0.86 -14.96
C LYS A 48 3.05 1.58 -14.48
N LYS A 49 3.50 2.60 -15.21
CA LYS A 49 4.69 3.38 -14.80
C LYS A 49 4.48 4.06 -13.46
N LEU A 50 3.28 4.60 -13.22
CA LEU A 50 2.91 5.24 -11.97
C LEU A 50 2.90 4.23 -10.82
N LEU A 51 2.28 3.06 -11.04
CA LEU A 51 2.25 1.97 -10.08
C LEU A 51 3.65 1.47 -9.74
N VAL A 52 4.51 1.25 -10.74
CA VAL A 52 5.91 0.83 -10.50
C VAL A 52 6.66 1.86 -9.66
N ARG A 53 6.52 3.16 -9.97
CA ARG A 53 7.13 4.23 -9.15
C ARG A 53 6.61 4.19 -7.72
N PHE A 54 5.30 4.09 -7.55
CA PHE A 54 4.65 3.99 -6.24
C PHE A 54 5.15 2.80 -5.43
N ILE A 55 5.14 1.61 -6.02
CA ILE A 55 5.57 0.36 -5.38
C ILE A 55 7.06 0.40 -5.04
N ASN A 56 7.91 0.97 -5.90
CA ASN A 56 9.34 1.12 -5.60
C ASN A 56 9.59 2.06 -4.42
N GLU A 57 8.84 3.16 -4.28
CA GLU A 57 8.92 4.00 -3.09
C GLU A 57 8.39 3.28 -1.84
N ALA A 58 7.31 2.52 -1.97
CA ALA A 58 6.79 1.71 -0.87
C ALA A 58 7.78 0.63 -0.42
N LYS A 59 8.44 -0.06 -1.36
CA LYS A 59 9.46 -1.10 -1.07
C LYS A 59 10.59 -0.58 -0.18
N LYS A 60 10.98 0.69 -0.30
CA LYS A 60 11.98 1.31 0.58
C LYS A 60 11.54 1.38 2.03
N GLN A 61 10.23 1.45 2.30
CA GLN A 61 9.69 1.43 3.66
C GLN A 61 9.68 0.01 4.26
N PHE A 62 9.78 -1.02 3.41
CA PHE A 62 9.80 -2.42 3.82
C PHE A 62 11.21 -3.05 3.75
N SER A 63 12.22 -2.37 3.21
CA SER A 63 13.57 -2.93 3.02
C SER A 63 14.25 -3.26 4.35
N ASP A 64 14.06 -2.42 5.37
CA ASP A 64 14.61 -2.66 6.71
C ASP A 64 13.84 -3.75 7.47
N THR A 65 12.68 -4.14 6.96
CA THR A 65 11.78 -5.15 7.55
C THR A 65 11.83 -6.48 6.78
N ALA A 66 12.62 -6.56 5.71
CA ALA A 66 12.74 -7.76 4.88
C ALA A 66 13.25 -9.00 5.65
N SER A 67 13.98 -8.78 6.74
CA SER A 67 14.49 -9.83 7.65
C SER A 67 13.45 -10.32 8.67
N ASN A 68 12.34 -9.61 8.87
CA ASN A 68 11.25 -10.04 9.75
C ASN A 68 10.27 -10.91 8.95
N SER A 69 10.12 -12.18 9.36
CA SER A 69 9.34 -13.20 8.66
C SER A 69 7.89 -12.80 8.35
N GLN A 70 7.34 -11.81 9.06
CA GLN A 70 5.97 -11.31 8.90
C GLN A 70 5.75 -10.48 7.63
N TYR A 71 6.78 -9.80 7.10
CA TYR A 71 6.65 -8.90 5.93
C TYR A 71 7.25 -9.45 4.64
N ALA A 72 7.90 -10.62 4.71
CA ALA A 72 8.47 -11.29 3.54
C ALA A 72 7.43 -11.54 2.43
N GLY A 73 6.20 -11.91 2.80
CA GLY A 73 5.09 -12.09 1.85
C GLY A 73 4.73 -10.80 1.11
N VAL A 74 4.71 -9.67 1.81
CA VAL A 74 4.47 -8.34 1.23
C VAL A 74 5.60 -7.96 0.29
N TYR A 75 6.85 -8.10 0.73
CA TYR A 75 8.01 -7.78 -0.11
C TYR A 75 8.02 -8.57 -1.42
N ASN A 76 7.77 -9.88 -1.35
CA ASN A 76 7.67 -10.76 -2.52
C ASN A 76 6.52 -10.36 -3.45
N PHE A 77 5.38 -9.97 -2.88
CA PHE A 77 4.25 -9.47 -3.64
C PHE A 77 4.54 -8.13 -4.34
N LEU A 78 5.20 -7.19 -3.65
CA LEU A 78 5.61 -5.91 -4.24
C LEU A 78 6.61 -6.13 -5.40
N ASN A 79 7.54 -7.08 -5.26
CA ASN A 79 8.42 -7.49 -6.36
C ASN A 79 7.64 -8.04 -7.55
N TYR A 80 6.69 -8.94 -7.30
CA TYR A 80 5.83 -9.49 -8.33
C TYR A 80 5.08 -8.41 -9.11
N ILE A 81 4.47 -7.42 -8.43
CA ILE A 81 3.79 -6.31 -9.13
C ILE A 81 4.77 -5.55 -10.01
N THR A 82 5.95 -5.20 -9.48
CA THR A 82 6.96 -4.47 -10.24
C THR A 82 7.38 -5.24 -11.48
N ASP A 83 7.62 -6.55 -11.36
CA ASP A 83 8.06 -7.40 -12.47
C ASP A 83 6.99 -7.54 -13.56
N VAL A 84 5.72 -7.71 -13.17
CA VAL A 84 4.60 -7.81 -14.11
C VAL A 84 4.33 -6.45 -14.78
N ALA A 85 4.25 -5.38 -14.00
CA ALA A 85 3.95 -4.05 -14.51
C ALA A 85 5.08 -3.46 -15.38
N SER A 86 6.32 -3.92 -15.20
CA SER A 86 7.48 -3.50 -16.01
C SER A 86 7.53 -4.18 -17.38
N LYS A 87 6.81 -5.29 -17.59
CA LYS A 87 6.74 -5.96 -18.89
C LYS A 87 5.90 -5.13 -19.87
N LYS A 88 6.47 -4.82 -21.04
CA LYS A 88 5.81 -4.01 -22.07
C LYS A 88 4.50 -4.62 -22.57
N GLU A 89 4.43 -5.96 -22.59
CA GLU A 89 3.31 -6.73 -23.16
C GLU A 89 2.19 -7.02 -22.15
N SER A 90 2.46 -6.92 -20.85
CA SER A 90 1.47 -7.26 -19.82
C SER A 90 0.60 -6.05 -19.51
N THR A 91 -0.63 -6.00 -20.03
CA THR A 91 -1.68 -5.02 -19.63
C THR A 91 -2.46 -5.46 -18.40
N GLU A 92 -2.35 -6.73 -18.06
CA GLU A 92 -3.10 -7.39 -17.01
C GLU A 92 -2.23 -7.74 -15.82
N ILE A 93 -2.64 -7.27 -14.64
CA ILE A 93 -2.05 -7.70 -13.36
C ILE A 93 -3.07 -8.57 -12.64
N LYS A 94 -2.70 -9.82 -12.37
CA LYS A 94 -3.52 -10.75 -11.60
C LYS A 94 -3.19 -10.64 -10.11
N MET A 95 -4.22 -10.51 -9.29
CA MET A 95 -4.08 -10.30 -7.84
C MET A 95 -5.12 -11.13 -7.10
N SER A 96 -4.83 -11.48 -5.85
CA SER A 96 -5.84 -11.96 -4.91
C SER A 96 -6.62 -10.78 -4.32
N TYR A 97 -7.78 -11.05 -3.71
CA TYR A 97 -8.60 -10.00 -3.09
C TYR A 97 -7.82 -9.20 -2.05
N GLU A 98 -7.09 -9.89 -1.16
CA GLU A 98 -6.29 -9.27 -0.10
C GLU A 98 -5.16 -8.41 -0.68
N GLU A 99 -4.50 -8.89 -1.74
CA GLU A 99 -3.46 -8.15 -2.46
C GLU A 99 -4.00 -6.88 -3.13
N GLN A 100 -5.18 -6.95 -3.75
CA GLN A 100 -5.84 -5.82 -4.37
C GLN A 100 -6.29 -4.79 -3.32
N ASP A 101 -6.94 -5.24 -2.24
CA ASP A 101 -7.38 -4.37 -1.14
C ASP A 101 -6.19 -3.69 -0.46
N PHE A 102 -5.08 -4.41 -0.29
CA PHE A 102 -3.85 -3.86 0.26
C PHE A 102 -3.29 -2.72 -0.59
N VAL A 103 -3.13 -2.91 -1.91
CA VAL A 103 -2.65 -1.85 -2.81
C VAL A 103 -3.62 -0.67 -2.84
N LYS A 104 -4.93 -0.94 -2.85
CA LYS A 104 -5.97 0.09 -2.80
C LYS A 104 -5.86 0.94 -1.53
N ARG A 105 -5.71 0.32 -0.36
CA ARG A 105 -5.52 1.03 0.91
C ARG A 105 -4.24 1.86 0.93
N MET A 106 -3.12 1.30 0.46
CA MET A 106 -1.85 2.03 0.38
C MET A 106 -1.97 3.30 -0.49
N LEU A 107 -2.65 3.19 -1.64
CA LEU A 107 -2.91 4.32 -2.52
C LEU A 107 -3.85 5.34 -1.87
N GLN A 108 -4.93 4.89 -1.20
CA GLN A 108 -5.86 5.75 -0.48
C GLN A 108 -5.19 6.52 0.65
N ASP A 109 -4.36 5.86 1.46
CA ASP A 109 -3.66 6.49 2.58
C ASP A 109 -2.61 7.48 2.08
N SER A 110 -1.94 7.16 0.96
CA SER A 110 -1.03 8.10 0.31
C SER A 110 -1.75 9.35 -0.20
N VAL A 111 -2.93 9.20 -0.82
CA VAL A 111 -3.77 10.33 -1.26
C VAL A 111 -4.22 11.18 -0.08
N ARG A 112 -4.71 10.56 1.00
CA ARG A 112 -5.11 11.25 2.23
C ARG A 112 -3.94 12.00 2.87
N GLY A 113 -2.75 11.40 2.91
CA GLY A 113 -1.55 12.04 3.42
C GLY A 113 -1.14 13.28 2.60
N MET A 114 -1.21 13.17 1.27
CA MET A 114 -0.93 14.28 0.36
C MET A 114 -1.95 15.42 0.49
N GLU A 115 -3.23 15.10 0.73
CA GLU A 115 -4.29 16.10 0.91
C GLU A 115 -4.19 16.87 2.23
N LYS A 116 -3.73 16.20 3.29
CA LYS A 116 -3.51 16.83 4.61
C LYS A 116 -2.23 17.64 4.68
N MET A 117 -1.35 17.57 3.67
CA MET A 117 -0.07 18.27 3.66
C MET A 117 -0.28 19.78 3.53
N GLN A 118 0.14 20.52 4.56
CA GLN A 118 0.17 21.99 4.54
C GLN A 118 1.46 22.46 3.88
N PHE A 119 1.37 23.49 3.03
CA PHE A 119 2.52 24.08 2.32
C PHE A 119 2.64 25.55 2.67
N PHE A 120 3.87 26.00 2.91
CA PHE A 120 4.16 27.43 2.99
C PHE A 120 3.99 28.09 1.61
N TRP A 121 3.73 29.40 1.59
CA TRP A 121 3.45 30.16 0.36
C TRP A 121 4.53 29.99 -0.73
N TYR A 122 5.82 30.02 -0.33
CA TYR A 122 6.95 29.86 -1.25
C TYR A 122 7.09 28.44 -1.84
N GLN A 123 6.38 27.45 -1.30
CA GLN A 123 6.41 26.06 -1.78
C GLN A 123 5.35 25.79 -2.85
N PHE A 124 4.89 26.80 -3.60
CA PHE A 124 3.82 26.67 -4.58
C PHE A 124 4.11 25.61 -5.66
N ILE A 125 5.36 25.48 -6.12
CA ILE A 125 5.78 24.42 -7.06
C ILE A 125 5.53 23.05 -6.44
N ARG A 126 5.98 22.84 -5.20
CA ARG A 126 5.81 21.57 -4.48
C ARG A 126 4.33 21.26 -4.24
N LYS A 127 3.53 22.27 -3.87
CA LYS A 127 2.08 22.17 -3.71
C LYS A 127 1.40 21.73 -5.00
N PHE A 128 1.77 22.31 -6.13
CA PHE A 128 1.24 21.93 -7.45
C PHE A 128 1.61 20.49 -7.81
N THR A 129 2.86 20.10 -7.59
CA THR A 129 3.35 18.73 -7.83
C THR A 129 2.58 17.72 -6.98
N VAL A 130 2.41 17.96 -5.68
CA VAL A 130 1.67 17.07 -4.78
C VAL A 130 0.20 16.96 -5.18
N LYS A 131 -0.45 18.07 -5.56
CA LYS A 131 -1.83 18.03 -6.07
C LYS A 131 -1.96 17.21 -7.35
N THR A 132 -1.02 17.38 -8.28
CA THR A 132 -1.00 16.63 -9.54
C THR A 132 -0.78 15.14 -9.28
N LEU A 133 0.15 14.79 -8.39
CA LEU A 133 0.42 13.41 -8.00
C LEU A 133 -0.79 12.78 -7.28
N ALA A 134 -1.42 13.50 -6.37
CA ALA A 134 -2.65 13.04 -5.71
C ALA A 134 -3.78 12.78 -6.72
N LYS A 135 -3.92 13.63 -7.74
CA LYS A 135 -4.87 13.40 -8.84
C LYS A 135 -4.53 12.13 -9.62
N GLN A 136 -3.25 11.94 -9.97
CA GLN A 136 -2.80 10.72 -10.65
C GLN A 136 -3.06 9.45 -9.82
N TYR A 137 -2.83 9.48 -8.51
CA TYR A 137 -3.13 8.35 -7.63
C TYR A 137 -4.63 8.09 -7.49
N ARG A 138 -5.47 9.14 -7.49
CA ARG A 138 -6.93 8.98 -7.52
C ARG A 138 -7.42 8.35 -8.82
N GLU A 139 -6.85 8.71 -9.96
CA GLU A 139 -7.19 8.05 -11.24
C GLU A 139 -6.74 6.59 -11.25
N LEU A 140 -5.54 6.29 -10.75
CA LEU A 140 -5.06 4.93 -10.59
C LEU A 140 -5.98 4.11 -9.67
N LEU A 141 -6.45 4.70 -8.55
CA LEU A 141 -7.38 4.06 -7.62
C LEU A 141 -8.69 3.61 -8.26
N LYS A 142 -9.18 4.28 -9.31
CA LYS A 142 -10.43 3.88 -10.00
C LYS A 142 -10.28 2.56 -10.77
N LYS A 143 -9.05 2.10 -10.99
CA LYS A 143 -8.75 0.82 -11.65
C LYS A 143 -8.78 -0.36 -10.67
N PHE A 144 -8.78 -0.11 -9.36
CA PHE A 144 -8.76 -1.10 -8.27
C PHE A 144 -10.09 -1.16 -7.51
#